data_AF-A0A9P5JUP1-F1
#
_entry.id   AF-A0A9P5JUP1-F1
#
_cell.length_a   1.000
_cell.length_b   1.000
_cell.length_c   1.000
_cell.angle_alpha   90.00
_cell.angle_beta   90.00
_cell.angle_gamma   90.00
#
_symmetry.space_group_name_H-M   'P 1'
#
loop_
_entity.id
_entity.type
_entity.pdbx_description
1 polymer ?
#
loop_
_entity_poly.entity_id
_entity_poly.type
_entity_poly.pdbx_seq_one_letter_code
_entity_poly.pdbx_strand_id
1 'polypeptide(L)'
;MDTTFPFTEAELKDAGLLSEDLSDVAAQALKTMRSRPDLLKLSILTLQCMDMVARQEKGSPTLSPVSAVSPALTFAGDTTVVSQHTPTEYERTTYYNGITGDRDHPELVYRSDFLTTPFPKPVGRYAHIPVKSLRGVHNTPLNGVWKSVGPKIVELITARKINWSSVDPARFFTHATPGEEEKGSLGPVVIWLGVIPGSTSSDAAHEVSQEILTLLREHGVKDAVVEWREAVLQRLAGPALMPHVGSTNPTHHVRRFLTALLGVPLATQGTEAEDSQGTLTLWFHENKDKNGDPSYKVYGVSNCHVLLKNTTTDYEHKGGAPKDFVRVCGLRRFQRGIDEIKKHISDHGIRADFYTREIDGLEAMENPDEEVVNEIVANRRNLNGENDAIRQLEALYGGVTRNTFDINLNRDIGYVQHAEAIKVDVEGGTRYTSDWGAFLATEAKVKDHFEGNVVDLGSKYPPEDLMAMFYPRGGGATTFKFPRGRKLRIEGCATKEDLANLTEFDSEGERCFIVGSDGNTTDLTVGRYAGLVSFTLNDVGIVSVELGIYNSGLKNAEVFSAQGDSGSLVWHTKDGKAYIVGQLHSGENKGGSTSNHVTYCTPGWYLLAQIKKHFPHADFYRITW
;
A
#
# COMPACT_ATOMS: atom_id res chain seq x y z
N MET A 1 -13.63 17.78 31.70
CA MET A 1 -13.02 16.80 30.78
C MET A 1 -11.72 16.41 31.41
N ASP A 2 -11.50 15.12 31.67
CA ASP A 2 -10.33 14.63 32.42
C ASP A 2 -9.02 15.14 31.79
N THR A 3 -8.26 15.89 32.59
CA THR A 3 -6.92 16.40 32.31
C THR A 3 -5.85 15.39 32.73
N THR A 4 -6.18 14.10 32.69
CA THR A 4 -5.30 13.03 33.15
C THR A 4 -4.53 12.43 31.99
N PHE A 5 -3.32 11.93 32.28
CA PHE A 5 -2.49 11.21 31.33
C PHE A 5 -3.26 10.00 30.77
N PRO A 6 -3.33 9.81 29.44
CA PRO A 6 -4.34 8.94 28.82
C PRO A 6 -4.00 7.44 28.86
N PHE A 7 -2.85 7.03 29.39
CA PHE A 7 -2.39 5.64 29.36
C PHE A 7 -2.02 5.11 30.75
N THR A 8 -2.29 3.84 30.97
CA THR A 8 -1.80 3.06 32.11
C THR A 8 -0.35 2.61 31.89
N GLU A 9 0.37 2.27 32.97
CA GLU A 9 1.72 1.69 32.83
C GLU A 9 1.70 0.35 32.09
N ALA A 10 0.64 -0.45 32.25
CA ALA A 10 0.48 -1.72 31.55
C ALA A 10 0.40 -1.50 30.02
N GLU A 11 -0.43 -0.56 29.56
CA GLU A 11 -0.55 -0.24 28.13
C GLU A 11 0.78 0.26 27.54
N LEU A 12 1.52 1.11 28.26
CA LEU A 12 2.83 1.57 27.80
C LEU A 12 3.86 0.45 27.78
N LYS A 13 3.83 -0.46 28.76
CA LYS A 13 4.71 -1.63 28.81
C LYS A 13 4.44 -2.58 27.64
N ASP A 14 3.17 -2.89 27.39
CA ASP A 14 2.75 -3.77 26.30
C ASP A 14 3.10 -3.17 24.93
N ALA A 15 3.06 -1.84 24.81
CA ALA A 15 3.49 -1.12 23.63
C ALA A 15 5.02 -1.01 23.47
N GLY A 16 5.82 -1.47 24.43
CA GLY A 16 7.29 -1.36 24.45
C GLY A 16 7.82 0.03 24.82
N LEU A 17 6.93 0.94 25.26
CA LEU A 17 7.21 2.35 25.55
C LEU A 17 7.70 2.61 26.99
N LEU A 18 8.01 1.55 27.74
CA LEU A 18 8.70 1.59 29.04
C LEU A 18 10.01 0.77 29.03
N SER A 19 10.53 0.46 27.84
CA SER A 19 11.80 -0.25 27.71
C SER A 19 13.00 0.65 28.03
N GLU A 20 14.09 0.08 28.55
CA GLU A 20 15.35 0.80 28.77
C GLU A 20 15.95 1.33 27.45
N ASP A 21 15.57 0.72 26.32
CA ASP A 21 16.03 1.09 24.98
C ASP A 21 15.18 2.18 24.29
N LEU A 22 14.18 2.75 24.98
CA LEU A 22 13.31 3.79 24.41
C LEU A 22 14.13 4.98 23.94
N SER A 23 13.86 5.47 22.73
CA SER A 23 14.53 6.64 22.18
C SER A 23 14.25 7.91 23.00
N ASP A 24 15.26 8.79 23.04
CA ASP A 24 15.18 10.08 23.73
C ASP A 24 13.98 10.92 23.25
N VAL A 25 13.66 10.83 21.96
CA VAL A 25 12.55 11.55 21.32
C VAL A 25 11.19 11.06 21.85
N ALA A 26 10.96 9.75 21.88
CA ALA A 26 9.72 9.19 22.42
C ALA A 26 9.61 9.39 23.94
N ALA A 27 10.73 9.25 24.67
CA ALA A 27 10.79 9.50 26.10
C ALA A 27 10.46 10.96 26.45
N GLN A 28 10.98 11.92 25.67
CA GLN A 28 10.68 13.33 25.85
C GLN A 28 9.20 13.62 25.59
N ALA A 29 8.61 13.06 24.54
CA ALA A 29 7.19 13.24 24.25
C ALA A 29 6.30 12.70 25.39
N LEU A 30 6.63 11.51 25.93
CA LEU A 30 5.95 10.95 27.09
C LEU A 30 6.05 11.86 28.33
N LYS A 31 7.23 12.45 28.57
CA LYS A 31 7.42 13.41 29.67
C LYS A 31 6.55 14.65 29.48
N THR A 32 6.52 15.21 28.26
CA THR A 32 5.67 16.37 27.92
C THR A 32 4.18 16.04 28.06
N MET A 33 3.74 14.85 27.65
CA MET A 33 2.35 14.39 27.85
C MET A 33 1.98 14.26 29.33
N ARG A 34 2.93 13.86 30.19
CA ARG A 34 2.71 13.79 31.65
C ARG A 34 2.63 15.18 32.30
N SER A 35 3.42 16.15 31.84
CA SER A 35 3.40 17.51 32.37
C SER A 35 2.24 18.35 31.84
N ARG A 36 1.89 18.19 30.56
CA ARG A 36 0.84 18.96 29.85
C ARG A 36 -0.19 18.04 29.17
N PRO A 37 -0.91 17.19 29.94
CA PRO A 37 -1.97 16.34 29.40
C PRO A 37 -3.16 17.13 28.84
N ASP A 38 -3.26 18.42 29.16
CA ASP A 38 -4.23 19.35 28.58
C ASP A 38 -3.90 19.74 27.13
N LEU A 39 -2.61 19.76 26.75
CA LEU A 39 -2.14 20.20 25.43
C LEU A 39 -1.74 19.04 24.51
N LEU A 40 -1.02 18.04 25.01
CA LEU A 40 -0.44 16.98 24.19
C LEU A 40 -1.06 15.62 24.50
N LYS A 41 -1.72 15.05 23.49
CA LYS A 41 -2.40 13.75 23.57
C LYS A 41 -2.07 12.88 22.36
N LEU A 42 -0.83 12.43 22.28
CA LEU A 42 -0.39 11.52 21.22
C LEU A 42 -0.94 10.11 21.45
N SER A 43 -1.23 9.37 20.38
CA SER A 43 -1.61 7.97 20.48
C SER A 43 -0.40 7.07 20.75
N ILE A 44 -0.63 5.82 21.19
CA ILE A 44 0.42 4.80 21.27
C ILE A 44 1.10 4.58 19.91
N LEU A 45 0.34 4.56 18.82
CA LEU A 45 0.88 4.40 17.46
C LEU A 45 1.85 5.54 17.12
N THR A 46 1.49 6.78 17.45
CA THR A 46 2.38 7.93 17.22
C THR A 46 3.68 7.80 18.00
N LEU A 47 3.61 7.44 19.29
CA LEU A 47 4.80 7.24 20.13
C LEU A 47 5.68 6.09 19.62
N GLN A 48 5.08 4.99 19.16
CA GLN A 48 5.80 3.88 18.53
C GLN A 48 6.47 4.29 17.21
N CYS A 49 5.82 5.13 16.40
CA CYS A 49 6.42 5.67 15.19
C CYS A 49 7.63 6.56 15.52
N MET A 50 7.52 7.44 16.51
CA MET A 50 8.61 8.28 16.98
C MET A 50 9.80 7.43 17.46
N ASP A 51 9.53 6.38 18.22
CA ASP A 51 10.58 5.49 18.70
C ASP A 51 11.28 4.71 17.58
N MET A 52 10.49 4.12 16.68
CA MET A 52 10.99 3.35 15.55
C MET A 52 11.89 4.21 14.65
N VAL A 53 11.44 5.41 14.26
CA VAL A 53 12.17 6.30 13.36
C VAL A 53 13.48 6.78 14.00
N ALA A 54 13.44 7.20 15.26
CA ALA A 54 14.63 7.65 15.99
C ALA A 54 15.70 6.55 16.12
N ARG A 55 15.29 5.29 16.25
CA ARG A 55 16.21 4.14 16.28
C ARG A 55 16.81 3.84 14.90
N GLN A 56 16.03 3.98 13.83
CA GLN A 56 16.53 3.77 12.46
C GLN A 56 17.58 4.81 12.07
N GLU A 57 17.47 6.07 12.51
CA GLU A 57 18.45 7.12 12.22
C GLU A 57 19.79 6.93 12.96
N LYS A 58 19.80 6.25 14.12
CA LYS A 58 21.03 5.93 14.87
C LYS A 58 21.80 4.73 14.28
N GLY A 59 21.22 3.96 13.36
CA GLY A 59 21.87 2.86 12.66
C GLY A 59 22.14 3.18 11.18
N SER A 60 23.37 3.04 10.70
CA SER A 60 23.69 3.18 9.26
C SER A 60 22.86 2.19 8.41
N PRO A 61 22.49 2.51 7.15
CA PRO A 61 21.57 1.69 6.35
C PRO A 61 22.31 0.48 5.79
N THR A 62 22.42 -0.59 6.58
CA THR A 62 22.69 -1.93 6.05
C THR A 62 21.37 -2.61 5.73
N LEU A 63 21.07 -2.72 4.43
CA LEU A 63 20.08 -3.67 3.92
C LEU A 63 20.41 -5.05 4.49
N SER A 64 19.51 -5.61 5.30
CA SER A 64 19.54 -7.01 5.71
C SER A 64 18.15 -7.62 5.47
N PRO A 65 18.10 -8.89 5.06
CA PRO A 65 16.91 -9.49 4.47
C PRO A 65 15.81 -9.70 5.51
N VAL A 66 14.58 -9.66 4.98
CA VAL A 66 13.29 -9.98 5.61
C VAL A 66 13.45 -10.89 6.82
N SER A 67 13.34 -10.30 8.01
CA SER A 67 13.03 -11.07 9.22
C SER A 67 11.52 -11.16 9.35
N ALA A 68 11.00 -12.35 9.12
CA ALA A 68 9.63 -12.71 9.45
C ALA A 68 9.41 -12.51 10.96
N VAL A 69 8.65 -11.48 11.32
CA VAL A 69 8.23 -11.28 12.71
C VAL A 69 7.11 -12.28 13.00
N SER A 70 7.47 -13.35 13.72
CA SER A 70 6.50 -14.16 14.45
C SER A 70 5.99 -13.35 15.66
N PRO A 71 4.69 -13.40 16.00
CA PRO A 71 4.25 -12.84 17.28
C PRO A 71 4.73 -13.77 18.40
N ALA A 72 5.58 -13.25 19.27
CA ALA A 72 5.89 -13.87 20.55
C ALA A 72 4.78 -13.50 21.55
N LEU A 73 3.96 -14.49 21.92
CA LEU A 73 3.04 -14.40 23.05
C LEU A 73 3.85 -14.48 24.36
N THR A 74 3.92 -13.39 25.11
CA THR A 74 4.33 -13.41 26.53
C THR A 74 3.12 -13.21 27.42
N PHE A 75 2.85 -14.21 28.24
CA PHE A 75 1.82 -14.24 29.28
C PHE A 75 2.02 -13.13 30.30
N ALA A 76 1.00 -12.29 30.50
CA ALA A 76 0.78 -11.56 31.74
C ALA A 76 -0.38 -12.22 32.48
N GLY A 77 -0.07 -12.83 33.63
CA GLY A 77 -1.06 -13.43 34.50
C GLY A 77 -1.72 -12.33 35.34
N ASP A 78 -2.91 -11.91 34.92
CA ASP A 78 -3.87 -11.27 35.81
C ASP A 78 -4.88 -12.32 36.25
N THR A 79 -4.91 -12.61 37.55
CA THR A 79 -5.93 -13.42 38.20
C THR A 79 -7.26 -12.66 38.20
N THR A 80 -7.87 -12.55 37.02
CA THR A 80 -9.30 -12.37 36.87
C THR A 80 -9.97 -13.69 37.19
N VAL A 81 -11.13 -13.66 37.84
CA VAL A 81 -11.96 -14.84 38.06
C VAL A 81 -12.37 -15.35 36.68
N VAL A 82 -11.60 -16.30 36.13
CA VAL A 82 -11.86 -16.87 34.81
C VAL A 82 -13.20 -17.56 34.87
N SER A 83 -14.14 -17.08 34.05
CA SER A 83 -15.45 -17.72 33.93
C SER A 83 -15.27 -19.21 33.60
N GLN A 84 -16.12 -20.05 34.19
CA GLN A 84 -16.15 -21.50 33.90
C GLN A 84 -16.41 -21.83 32.42
N HIS A 85 -16.89 -20.87 31.63
CA HIS A 85 -17.19 -21.01 30.20
C HIS A 85 -16.04 -20.56 29.31
N THR A 86 -14.98 -19.96 29.87
CA THR A 86 -13.84 -19.44 29.10
C THR A 86 -12.91 -20.59 28.72
N PRO A 87 -12.63 -20.82 27.41
CA PRO A 87 -11.63 -21.79 26.99
C PRO A 87 -10.25 -21.45 27.55
N THR A 88 -9.39 -22.45 27.74
CA THR A 88 -8.00 -22.17 28.12
C THR A 88 -7.28 -21.43 26.99
N GLU A 89 -6.28 -20.59 27.30
CA GLU A 89 -5.48 -19.87 26.30
C GLU A 89 -4.96 -20.78 25.17
N TYR A 90 -4.50 -21.97 25.56
CA TYR A 90 -4.05 -23.00 24.63
C TYR A 90 -5.16 -23.44 23.68
N GLU A 91 -6.36 -23.70 24.20
CA GLU A 91 -7.50 -24.11 23.38
C GLU A 91 -7.98 -22.97 22.49
N ARG A 92 -8.10 -21.75 23.02
CA ARG A 92 -8.49 -20.54 22.27
C ARG A 92 -7.67 -20.37 21.00
N THR A 93 -6.36 -20.55 21.12
CA THR A 93 -5.38 -20.30 20.06
C THR A 93 -5.00 -21.54 19.24
N THR A 94 -5.56 -22.73 19.49
CA THR A 94 -5.19 -23.94 18.72
C THR A 94 -6.37 -24.82 18.31
N TYR A 95 -7.59 -24.53 18.79
CA TYR A 95 -8.76 -25.36 18.52
C TYR A 95 -9.05 -25.54 17.02
N TYR A 96 -8.83 -24.48 16.22
CA TYR A 96 -9.08 -24.46 14.78
C TYR A 96 -7.86 -24.77 13.91
N ASN A 97 -6.81 -25.35 14.49
CA ASN A 97 -5.59 -25.72 13.78
C ASN A 97 -5.88 -26.53 12.49
N GLY A 98 -5.29 -26.12 11.37
CA GLY A 98 -5.46 -26.77 10.06
C GLY A 98 -6.54 -26.21 9.14
N ILE A 99 -7.37 -25.26 9.61
CA ILE A 99 -8.44 -24.67 8.77
C ILE A 99 -7.88 -23.64 7.78
N THR A 100 -6.85 -22.91 8.19
CA THR A 100 -6.11 -21.93 7.39
C THR A 100 -4.62 -22.26 7.45
N GLY A 101 -3.76 -21.40 6.89
CA GLY A 101 -2.31 -21.54 6.98
C GLY A 101 -1.79 -21.54 8.41
N ASP A 102 -0.53 -21.93 8.60
CA ASP A 102 0.08 -22.11 9.92
C ASP A 102 -0.10 -20.87 10.81
N ARG A 103 -0.74 -21.06 11.98
CA ARG A 103 -1.03 -20.04 13.01
C ARG A 103 -1.97 -18.91 12.59
N ASP A 104 -2.70 -19.04 11.49
CA ASP A 104 -3.62 -18.01 10.97
C ASP A 104 -5.11 -18.41 11.07
N HIS A 105 -5.44 -19.34 11.97
CA HIS A 105 -6.81 -19.83 12.16
C HIS A 105 -7.54 -18.94 13.19
N PRO A 106 -8.88 -18.86 13.12
CA PRO A 106 -9.63 -17.98 14.03
C PRO A 106 -9.46 -18.39 15.50
N GLU A 107 -9.65 -17.44 16.41
CA GLU A 107 -9.65 -17.70 17.85
C GLU A 107 -11.02 -18.21 18.32
N LEU A 108 -11.03 -19.22 19.20
CA LEU A 108 -12.24 -19.77 19.80
C LEU A 108 -12.68 -18.94 21.02
N VAL A 109 -13.90 -18.39 20.96
CA VAL A 109 -14.51 -17.64 22.07
C VAL A 109 -15.24 -18.57 23.05
N TYR A 110 -16.00 -19.53 22.52
CA TYR A 110 -16.79 -20.48 23.31
C TYR A 110 -17.24 -21.67 22.46
N ARG A 111 -17.40 -22.85 23.05
CA ARG A 111 -18.07 -24.00 22.42
C ARG A 111 -18.99 -24.72 23.40
N SER A 112 -20.17 -25.13 22.94
CA SER A 112 -21.20 -25.69 23.83
C SER A 112 -20.91 -27.07 24.38
N ASP A 113 -20.00 -27.81 23.76
CA ASP A 113 -19.62 -29.16 24.16
C ASP A 113 -18.33 -29.20 25.00
N PHE A 114 -17.85 -28.05 25.50
CA PHE A 114 -16.57 -27.96 26.20
C PHE A 114 -16.47 -28.86 27.44
N LEU A 115 -17.58 -29.10 28.14
CA LEU A 115 -17.65 -29.99 29.31
C LEU A 115 -17.70 -31.47 28.94
N THR A 116 -18.29 -31.80 27.79
CA THR A 116 -18.51 -33.20 27.36
C THR A 116 -17.38 -33.71 26.48
N THR A 117 -16.67 -32.81 25.81
CA THR A 117 -15.62 -33.12 24.84
C THR A 117 -14.36 -32.33 25.21
N PRO A 118 -13.49 -32.81 26.12
CA PRO A 118 -12.27 -32.11 26.49
C PRO A 118 -11.32 -31.93 25.29
N PHE A 119 -10.70 -30.75 25.16
CA PHE A 119 -9.68 -30.52 24.13
C PHE A 119 -8.32 -31.03 24.62
N PRO A 120 -7.71 -32.03 23.94
CA PRO A 120 -6.50 -32.67 24.44
C PRO A 120 -5.32 -31.70 24.38
N LYS A 121 -4.61 -31.55 25.50
CA LYS A 121 -3.28 -30.91 25.53
C LYS A 121 -2.23 -31.96 25.15
N PRO A 122 -1.46 -31.78 24.06
CA PRO A 122 -0.42 -32.71 23.68
C PRO A 122 0.64 -32.79 24.79
N VAL A 123 0.96 -34.01 25.26
CA VAL A 123 2.00 -34.26 26.28
C VAL A 123 3.10 -35.13 25.69
N GLY A 124 4.36 -34.71 25.81
CA GLY A 124 5.53 -35.49 25.39
C GLY A 124 6.26 -34.93 24.16
N ARG A 125 7.40 -35.53 23.82
CA ARG A 125 8.35 -35.05 22.79
C ARG A 125 7.83 -35.16 21.34
N TYR A 126 6.77 -35.94 21.11
CA TYR A 126 6.19 -36.22 19.78
C TYR A 126 4.68 -35.90 19.74
N ALA A 127 4.23 -34.98 20.57
CA ALA A 127 2.81 -34.69 20.71
C ALA A 127 2.37 -33.68 19.64
N HIS A 128 1.37 -34.03 18.84
CA HIS A 128 0.88 -33.22 17.73
C HIS A 128 -0.43 -32.51 18.08
N ILE A 129 -0.56 -31.25 17.68
CA ILE A 129 -1.82 -30.51 17.76
C ILE A 129 -2.79 -31.14 16.75
N PRO A 130 -4.04 -31.47 17.13
CA PRO A 130 -5.03 -31.98 16.19
C PRO A 130 -5.20 -31.04 14.99
N VAL A 131 -5.16 -31.59 13.77
CA VAL A 131 -5.38 -30.84 12.53
C VAL A 131 -6.82 -31.07 12.09
N LYS A 132 -7.54 -30.00 11.79
CA LYS A 132 -8.93 -30.02 11.34
C LYS A 132 -9.06 -29.56 9.89
N SER A 133 -10.09 -30.03 9.20
CA SER A 133 -10.58 -29.43 7.97
C SER A 133 -12.07 -29.17 8.04
N LEU A 134 -12.49 -28.03 7.49
CA LEU A 134 -13.89 -27.65 7.43
C LEU A 134 -14.62 -28.45 6.33
N ARG A 135 -15.81 -28.95 6.64
CA ARG A 135 -16.69 -29.69 5.73
C ARG A 135 -18.09 -29.08 5.74
N GLY A 136 -18.78 -29.16 4.60
CA GLY A 136 -20.17 -28.76 4.49
C GLY A 136 -21.11 -29.68 5.28
N VAL A 137 -22.24 -29.14 5.73
CA VAL A 137 -23.31 -29.91 6.38
C VAL A 137 -24.22 -30.51 5.30
N HIS A 138 -24.11 -31.82 5.08
CA HIS A 138 -24.94 -32.57 4.13
C HIS A 138 -25.64 -33.75 4.82
N ASN A 139 -26.82 -34.11 4.33
CA ASN A 139 -27.59 -35.28 4.79
C ASN A 139 -27.86 -35.32 6.30
N THR A 140 -28.16 -34.17 6.90
CA THR A 140 -28.51 -34.05 8.33
C THR A 140 -29.92 -33.47 8.51
N PRO A 141 -30.57 -33.65 9.68
CA PRO A 141 -31.85 -33.00 9.98
C PRO A 141 -31.82 -31.48 9.78
N LEU A 142 -30.65 -30.83 9.99
CA LEU A 142 -30.49 -29.38 9.82
C LEU A 142 -30.80 -28.93 8.38
N ASN A 143 -30.45 -29.74 7.37
CA ASN A 143 -30.64 -29.39 5.96
C ASN A 143 -32.11 -29.11 5.62
N GLY A 144 -33.06 -29.84 6.22
CA GLY A 144 -34.49 -29.67 5.98
C GLY A 144 -35.11 -28.46 6.67
N VAL A 145 -34.52 -28.00 7.78
CA VAL A 145 -35.09 -26.95 8.64
C VAL A 145 -34.33 -25.63 8.61
N TRP A 146 -33.13 -25.58 8.03
CA TRP A 146 -32.23 -24.42 8.07
C TRP A 146 -32.88 -23.11 7.59
N LYS A 147 -33.68 -23.15 6.53
CA LYS A 147 -34.39 -21.95 6.01
C LYS A 147 -35.32 -21.30 7.05
N SER A 148 -35.81 -22.07 8.01
CA SER A 148 -36.66 -21.59 9.10
C SER A 148 -35.86 -21.28 10.38
N VAL A 149 -34.92 -22.15 10.73
CA VAL A 149 -34.15 -22.05 11.97
C VAL A 149 -33.05 -20.99 11.90
N GLY A 150 -32.36 -20.85 10.76
CA GLY A 150 -31.26 -19.89 10.57
C GLY A 150 -31.65 -18.44 10.90
N PRO A 151 -32.75 -17.90 10.32
CA PRO A 151 -33.23 -16.55 10.67
C PRO A 151 -33.57 -16.39 12.15
N LYS A 152 -34.19 -17.40 12.78
CA LYS A 152 -34.50 -17.37 14.23
C LYS A 152 -33.24 -17.32 15.09
N ILE A 153 -32.17 -18.02 14.69
CA ILE A 153 -30.86 -17.91 15.37
C ILE A 153 -30.33 -16.47 15.28
N VAL A 154 -30.44 -15.85 14.10
CA VAL A 154 -30.04 -14.44 13.92
C VAL A 154 -30.86 -13.50 14.81
N GLU A 155 -32.17 -13.74 14.95
CA GLU A 155 -33.05 -12.98 15.85
C GLU A 155 -32.61 -13.11 17.32
N LEU A 156 -32.29 -14.32 17.78
CA LEU A 156 -31.79 -14.56 19.15
C LEU A 156 -30.49 -13.79 19.44
N ILE A 157 -29.52 -13.85 18.51
CA ILE A 157 -28.24 -13.14 18.64
C ILE A 157 -28.47 -11.62 18.64
N THR A 158 -29.35 -11.13 17.76
CA THR A 158 -29.66 -9.70 17.63
C THR A 158 -30.40 -9.17 18.87
N ALA A 159 -31.33 -9.93 19.43
CA ALA A 159 -32.06 -9.56 20.66
C ALA A 159 -31.13 -9.35 21.86
N ARG A 160 -30.01 -10.09 21.88
CA ARG A 160 -28.96 -10.00 22.91
C ARG A 160 -27.92 -8.91 22.62
N LYS A 161 -28.10 -8.13 21.55
CA LYS A 161 -27.22 -7.03 21.12
C LYS A 161 -25.75 -7.45 20.94
N ILE A 162 -25.53 -8.70 20.53
CA ILE A 162 -24.20 -9.23 20.23
C ILE A 162 -23.71 -8.65 18.90
N ASN A 163 -22.44 -8.25 18.84
CA ASN A 163 -21.82 -7.75 17.61
C ASN A 163 -21.28 -8.93 16.76
N TRP A 164 -22.16 -9.51 15.96
CA TRP A 164 -21.88 -10.72 15.18
C TRP A 164 -21.53 -10.41 13.72
N SER A 165 -20.79 -11.32 13.07
CA SER A 165 -20.34 -11.20 11.69
C SER A 165 -20.86 -12.30 10.76
N SER A 166 -21.08 -13.53 11.26
CA SER A 166 -21.62 -14.63 10.46
C SER A 166 -22.34 -15.70 11.28
N VAL A 167 -23.21 -16.46 10.61
CA VAL A 167 -23.87 -17.68 11.14
C VAL A 167 -23.70 -18.79 10.11
N ASP A 168 -22.75 -19.70 10.35
CA ASP A 168 -22.33 -20.69 9.36
C ASP A 168 -22.62 -22.12 9.85
N PRO A 169 -23.37 -22.96 9.11
CA PRO A 169 -23.48 -24.38 9.42
C PRO A 169 -22.23 -25.11 8.90
N ALA A 170 -21.49 -25.77 9.80
CA ALA A 170 -20.23 -26.44 9.51
C ALA A 170 -20.14 -27.85 10.12
N ARG A 171 -19.20 -28.66 9.62
CA ARG A 171 -18.68 -29.84 10.32
C ARG A 171 -17.17 -29.82 10.27
N PHE A 172 -16.52 -30.25 11.34
CA PHE A 172 -15.06 -30.34 11.40
C PHE A 172 -14.64 -31.79 11.27
N PHE A 173 -13.78 -32.08 10.30
CA PHE A 173 -13.08 -33.36 10.23
C PHE A 173 -11.76 -33.24 10.96
N THR A 174 -11.55 -34.03 12.01
CA THR A 174 -10.26 -34.07 12.73
C THR A 174 -9.42 -35.20 12.14
N HIS A 175 -8.27 -34.85 11.58
CA HIS A 175 -7.33 -35.79 10.97
C HIS A 175 -6.58 -36.57 12.04
N ALA A 176 -6.32 -37.84 11.75
CA ALA A 176 -5.40 -38.64 12.53
C ALA A 176 -3.94 -38.31 12.16
N THR A 177 -2.99 -38.80 12.96
CA THR A 177 -1.56 -38.65 12.66
C THR A 177 -1.22 -39.30 11.32
N PRO A 178 -0.26 -38.74 10.55
CA PRO A 178 0.20 -39.35 9.30
C PRO A 178 0.57 -40.83 9.49
N GLY A 179 0.02 -41.71 8.66
CA GLY A 179 0.15 -43.17 8.80
C GLY A 179 -1.01 -43.87 9.53
N GLU A 180 -1.97 -43.12 10.08
CA GLU A 180 -3.21 -43.65 10.67
C GLU A 180 -4.46 -42.98 10.08
N GLU A 181 -4.42 -42.59 8.81
CA GLU A 181 -5.43 -41.76 8.11
C GLU A 181 -6.88 -42.27 8.28
N GLU A 182 -7.05 -43.59 8.38
CA GLU A 182 -8.34 -44.27 8.59
C GLU A 182 -9.00 -43.95 9.95
N LYS A 183 -8.25 -43.39 10.92
CA LYS A 183 -8.77 -43.00 12.24
C LYS A 183 -9.29 -41.56 12.29
N GLY A 184 -9.27 -40.82 11.18
CA GLY A 184 -9.88 -39.50 11.11
C GLY A 184 -11.38 -39.56 11.41
N SER A 185 -11.91 -38.53 12.09
CA SER A 185 -13.31 -38.50 12.51
C SER A 185 -14.02 -37.22 12.09
N LEU A 186 -15.25 -37.37 11.60
CA LEU A 186 -16.11 -36.25 11.27
C LEU A 186 -16.97 -35.88 12.48
N GLY A 187 -16.74 -34.68 13.03
CA GLY A 187 -17.46 -34.14 14.18
C GLY A 187 -18.94 -33.87 13.93
N PRO A 188 -19.67 -33.43 14.97
CA PRO A 188 -21.11 -33.15 14.89
C PRO A 188 -21.44 -32.00 13.94
N VAL A 189 -22.73 -31.73 13.77
CA VAL A 189 -23.19 -30.48 13.13
C VAL A 189 -22.86 -29.32 14.06
N VAL A 190 -22.14 -28.32 13.54
CA VAL A 190 -21.77 -27.12 14.27
C VAL A 190 -22.51 -25.92 13.70
N ILE A 191 -23.16 -25.14 14.56
CA ILE A 191 -23.54 -23.76 14.25
C ILE A 191 -22.36 -22.88 14.63
N TRP A 192 -21.62 -22.43 13.62
CA TRP A 192 -20.35 -21.75 13.75
C TRP A 192 -20.54 -20.24 13.61
N LEU A 193 -20.55 -19.56 14.74
CA LEU A 193 -20.89 -18.14 14.86
C LEU A 193 -19.63 -17.28 14.85
N GLY A 194 -19.59 -16.31 13.94
CA GLY A 194 -18.56 -15.27 13.91
C GLY A 194 -18.97 -14.07 14.75
N VAL A 195 -18.06 -13.56 15.58
CA VAL A 195 -18.21 -12.30 16.33
C VAL A 195 -17.02 -11.39 16.11
N ILE A 196 -17.24 -10.08 16.22
CA ILE A 196 -16.15 -9.10 16.11
C ILE A 196 -15.14 -9.36 17.26
N PRO A 197 -13.82 -9.36 16.99
CA PRO A 197 -12.80 -9.59 18.01
C PRO A 197 -13.01 -8.74 19.27
N GLY A 198 -12.89 -9.37 20.44
CA GLY A 198 -13.07 -8.73 21.75
C GLY A 198 -14.49 -8.24 22.08
N SER A 199 -15.48 -8.45 21.21
CA SER A 199 -16.84 -7.88 21.39
C SER A 199 -17.79 -8.73 22.25
N THR A 200 -17.47 -10.00 22.48
CA THR A 200 -18.38 -10.97 23.10
C THR A 200 -17.64 -11.83 24.13
N SER A 201 -18.15 -11.85 25.37
CA SER A 201 -17.64 -12.72 26.44
C SER A 201 -18.11 -14.17 26.28
N SER A 202 -17.34 -15.15 26.77
CA SER A 202 -17.73 -16.56 26.77
C SER A 202 -19.03 -16.84 27.55
N ASP A 203 -19.36 -16.06 28.59
CA ASP A 203 -20.62 -16.18 29.34
C ASP A 203 -21.85 -15.81 28.49
N ALA A 204 -21.79 -14.66 27.84
CA ALA A 204 -22.84 -14.24 26.89
C ALA A 204 -23.00 -15.26 25.75
N ALA A 205 -21.88 -15.77 25.21
CA ALA A 205 -21.90 -16.81 24.18
C ALA A 205 -22.54 -18.11 24.71
N HIS A 206 -22.26 -18.49 25.96
CA HIS A 206 -22.87 -19.66 26.62
C HIS A 206 -24.39 -19.52 26.73
N GLU A 207 -24.89 -18.41 27.25
CA GLU A 207 -26.33 -18.17 27.42
C GLU A 207 -27.08 -18.28 26.09
N VAL A 208 -26.60 -17.58 25.06
CA VAL A 208 -27.23 -17.60 23.72
C VAL A 208 -27.14 -18.99 23.09
N SER A 209 -26.05 -19.72 23.32
CA SER A 209 -25.92 -21.09 22.82
C SER A 209 -26.99 -22.02 23.40
N GLN A 210 -27.41 -21.84 24.66
CA GLN A 210 -28.49 -22.66 25.25
C GLN A 210 -29.84 -22.42 24.56
N GLU A 211 -30.14 -21.17 24.21
CA GLU A 211 -31.35 -20.82 23.46
C GLU A 211 -31.31 -21.42 22.05
N ILE A 212 -30.17 -21.29 21.35
CA ILE A 212 -29.96 -21.87 20.02
C ILE A 212 -30.10 -23.41 20.04
N LEU A 213 -29.50 -24.08 21.03
CA LEU A 213 -29.61 -25.54 21.18
C LEU A 213 -31.05 -25.99 21.49
N THR A 214 -31.82 -25.18 22.21
CA THR A 214 -33.25 -25.46 22.45
C THR A 214 -34.06 -25.32 21.18
N LEU A 215 -33.86 -24.23 20.44
CA LEU A 215 -34.47 -24.00 19.13
C LEU A 215 -34.17 -25.14 18.14
N LEU A 216 -32.91 -25.60 18.07
CA LEU A 216 -32.49 -26.71 17.21
C LEU A 216 -33.22 -28.02 17.58
N ARG A 217 -33.33 -28.33 18.88
CA ARG A 217 -34.03 -29.52 19.37
C ARG A 217 -35.52 -29.52 19.04
N GLU A 218 -36.19 -28.38 19.20
CA GLU A 218 -37.61 -28.21 18.84
C GLU A 218 -37.87 -28.49 17.35
N HIS A 219 -36.88 -28.24 16.49
CA HIS A 219 -36.94 -28.48 15.05
C HIS A 219 -36.31 -29.83 14.66
N GLY A 220 -36.11 -30.74 15.61
CA GLY A 220 -35.66 -32.12 15.34
C GLY A 220 -34.16 -32.28 15.07
N VAL A 221 -33.36 -31.23 15.26
CA VAL A 221 -31.89 -31.30 15.15
C VAL A 221 -31.31 -31.63 16.53
N LYS A 222 -30.89 -32.89 16.69
CA LYS A 222 -30.24 -33.38 17.92
C LYS A 222 -28.72 -33.37 17.74
N ASP A 223 -27.99 -33.31 18.85
CA ASP A 223 -26.52 -33.45 18.91
C ASP A 223 -25.73 -32.41 18.10
N ALA A 224 -26.33 -31.23 17.87
CA ALA A 224 -25.61 -30.09 17.32
C ALA A 224 -24.78 -29.39 18.40
N VAL A 225 -23.68 -28.78 17.99
CA VAL A 225 -22.80 -27.96 18.84
C VAL A 225 -22.86 -26.51 18.36
N VAL A 226 -22.80 -25.56 19.28
CA VAL A 226 -22.65 -24.13 18.95
C VAL A 226 -21.23 -23.72 19.30
N GLU A 227 -20.52 -23.21 18.31
CA GLU A 227 -19.15 -22.72 18.48
C GLU A 227 -19.06 -21.26 18.05
N TRP A 228 -18.36 -20.45 18.83
CA TRP A 228 -18.17 -19.02 18.63
C TRP A 228 -16.71 -18.73 18.34
N ARG A 229 -16.46 -17.97 17.29
CA ARG A 229 -15.12 -17.56 16.87
C ARG A 229 -15.02 -16.06 16.67
N GLU A 230 -13.83 -15.54 16.84
CA GLU A 230 -13.52 -14.20 16.35
C GLU A 230 -13.43 -14.21 14.82
N ALA A 231 -14.21 -13.36 14.16
CA ALA A 231 -14.26 -13.25 12.71
C ALA A 231 -14.80 -11.89 12.27
N VAL A 232 -14.20 -11.31 11.22
CA VAL A 232 -14.68 -10.10 10.55
C VAL A 232 -14.97 -10.41 9.09
N LEU A 233 -16.12 -9.99 8.59
CA LEU A 233 -16.50 -10.21 7.20
C LEU A 233 -15.65 -9.31 6.28
N GLN A 234 -14.88 -9.93 5.38
CA GLN A 234 -14.08 -9.24 4.38
C GLN A 234 -14.74 -9.34 3.01
N ARG A 235 -14.89 -8.20 2.33
CA ARG A 235 -15.29 -8.18 0.91
C ARG A 235 -14.08 -8.53 0.05
N LEU A 236 -14.24 -9.45 -0.89
CA LEU A 236 -13.14 -10.00 -1.72
C LEU A 236 -12.72 -9.10 -2.90
N ALA A 237 -13.39 -7.97 -3.11
CA ALA A 237 -12.91 -6.93 -4.02
C ALA A 237 -12.06 -5.95 -3.21
N GLY A 238 -10.76 -5.89 -3.47
CA GLY A 238 -9.94 -4.91 -2.79
C GLY A 238 -10.31 -3.47 -3.14
N PRO A 239 -9.83 -2.50 -2.36
CA PRO A 239 -10.17 -1.09 -2.54
C PRO A 239 -9.71 -0.57 -3.91
N ALA A 240 -10.40 0.47 -4.38
CA ALA A 240 -9.94 1.27 -5.51
C ALA A 240 -8.64 2.01 -5.16
N LEU A 241 -7.91 2.45 -6.18
CA LEU A 241 -6.79 3.38 -6.02
C LEU A 241 -7.28 4.66 -5.32
N MET A 242 -6.42 5.32 -4.57
CA MET A 242 -6.78 6.48 -3.79
C MET A 242 -6.92 7.74 -4.64
N PRO A 243 -7.79 8.69 -4.23
CA PRO A 243 -7.85 10.00 -4.86
C PRO A 243 -6.59 10.81 -4.57
N HIS A 244 -6.18 11.61 -5.55
CA HIS A 244 -5.27 12.72 -5.31
C HIS A 244 -5.90 13.73 -4.34
N VAL A 245 -5.07 14.27 -3.45
CA VAL A 245 -5.50 15.32 -2.51
C VAL A 245 -4.59 16.55 -2.61
N GLY A 246 -5.15 17.72 -2.28
CA GLY A 246 -4.41 18.98 -2.31
C GLY A 246 -3.32 19.05 -1.26
N SER A 247 -2.36 19.98 -1.43
CA SER A 247 -1.17 20.12 -0.58
C SER A 247 -1.47 20.44 0.89
N THR A 248 -2.64 21.01 1.18
CA THR A 248 -3.08 21.27 2.57
C THR A 248 -3.53 20.00 3.28
N ASN A 249 -3.76 18.91 2.56
CA ASN A 249 -4.04 17.63 3.18
C ASN A 249 -2.71 16.99 3.64
N PRO A 250 -2.56 16.65 4.93
CA PRO A 250 -1.31 16.11 5.50
C PRO A 250 -0.89 14.77 4.86
N THR A 251 -1.83 14.06 4.23
CA THR A 251 -1.58 12.75 3.62
C THR A 251 -1.16 12.82 2.15
N HIS A 252 -1.08 14.01 1.55
CA HIS A 252 -0.90 14.17 0.10
C HIS A 252 0.33 13.46 -0.46
N HIS A 253 1.48 13.57 0.19
CA HIS A 253 2.73 12.98 -0.28
C HIS A 253 2.73 11.44 -0.14
N VAL A 254 2.30 10.94 1.01
CA VAL A 254 2.32 9.51 1.34
C VAL A 254 1.16 8.72 0.72
N ARG A 255 0.30 9.36 -0.07
CA ARG A 255 -0.72 8.67 -0.89
C ARG A 255 -0.24 8.31 -2.30
N ARG A 256 0.80 8.98 -2.81
CA ARG A 256 1.18 8.97 -4.23
C ARG A 256 1.33 7.56 -4.81
N PHE A 257 1.87 6.63 -4.03
CA PHE A 257 2.12 5.23 -4.42
C PHE A 257 0.85 4.39 -4.59
N LEU A 258 -0.32 4.89 -4.19
CA LEU A 258 -1.63 4.23 -4.31
C LEU A 258 -2.60 5.04 -5.18
N THR A 259 -2.15 6.04 -5.93
CA THR A 259 -3.02 6.82 -6.83
C THR A 259 -2.96 6.30 -8.27
N ALA A 260 -3.93 6.69 -9.09
CA ALA A 260 -3.92 6.43 -10.53
C ALA A 260 -3.10 7.46 -11.34
N LEU A 261 -2.33 8.33 -10.68
CA LEU A 261 -1.49 9.32 -11.37
C LEU A 261 -0.23 8.67 -11.95
N LEU A 262 0.48 9.41 -12.80
CA LEU A 262 1.79 8.98 -13.28
C LEU A 262 2.78 8.87 -12.11
N GLY A 263 3.79 8.02 -12.26
CA GLY A 263 4.68 7.67 -11.14
C GLY A 263 4.14 6.51 -10.28
N VAL A 264 2.95 5.98 -10.58
CA VAL A 264 2.41 4.83 -9.83
C VAL A 264 3.33 3.60 -9.99
N PRO A 265 3.76 2.99 -8.87
CA PRO A 265 4.59 1.79 -8.91
C PRO A 265 3.82 0.58 -9.44
N LEU A 266 4.46 -0.20 -10.31
CA LEU A 266 3.91 -1.42 -10.88
C LEU A 266 4.76 -2.63 -10.49
N ALA A 267 4.09 -3.75 -10.26
CA ALA A 267 4.68 -5.08 -10.21
C ALA A 267 3.75 -6.06 -10.92
N THR A 268 4.29 -7.08 -11.57
CA THR A 268 3.47 -8.11 -12.22
C THR A 268 3.56 -9.43 -11.48
N GLN A 269 2.48 -10.20 -11.53
CA GLN A 269 2.41 -11.48 -10.83
C GLN A 269 3.56 -12.42 -11.24
N GLY A 270 3.91 -12.45 -12.53
CA GLY A 270 5.01 -13.28 -13.03
C GLY A 270 6.41 -12.90 -12.53
N THR A 271 6.59 -11.69 -11.99
CA THR A 271 7.90 -11.15 -11.57
C THR A 271 7.99 -10.88 -10.06
N GLU A 272 6.93 -11.19 -9.31
CA GLU A 272 6.82 -10.90 -7.88
C GLU A 272 7.91 -11.57 -7.03
N ALA A 273 8.25 -12.83 -7.33
CA ALA A 273 9.28 -13.58 -6.61
C ALA A 273 10.69 -12.98 -6.74
N GLU A 274 10.91 -12.14 -7.75
CA GLU A 274 12.18 -11.46 -8.02
C GLU A 274 12.17 -10.01 -7.49
N ASP A 275 11.06 -9.58 -6.87
CA ASP A 275 10.80 -8.19 -6.45
C ASP A 275 11.08 -7.18 -7.56
N SER A 276 10.84 -7.58 -8.81
CA SER A 276 10.93 -6.69 -9.97
C SER A 276 9.78 -5.69 -9.92
N GLN A 277 10.12 -4.42 -10.13
CA GLN A 277 9.18 -3.32 -10.06
C GLN A 277 9.51 -2.32 -11.15
N GLY A 278 8.49 -1.61 -11.60
CA GLY A 278 8.62 -0.51 -12.53
C GLY A 278 7.62 0.59 -12.20
N THR A 279 7.43 1.47 -13.17
CA THR A 279 6.56 2.63 -13.08
C THR A 279 5.59 2.66 -14.26
N LEU A 280 4.39 3.15 -14.04
CA LEU A 280 3.46 3.43 -15.14
C LEU A 280 4.00 4.59 -15.99
N THR A 281 4.04 4.39 -17.31
CA THR A 281 4.37 5.41 -18.30
C THR A 281 3.21 6.35 -18.56
N LEU A 282 2.07 5.80 -18.98
CA LEU A 282 0.87 6.58 -19.30
C LEU A 282 -0.37 5.70 -19.37
N TRP A 283 -1.54 6.36 -19.30
CA TRP A 283 -2.85 5.81 -19.62
C TRP A 283 -3.28 6.19 -21.03
N PHE A 284 -4.07 5.34 -21.68
CA PHE A 284 -4.79 5.70 -22.91
C PHE A 284 -6.15 5.02 -23.01
N HIS A 285 -7.07 5.62 -23.75
CA HIS A 285 -8.37 5.05 -24.07
C HIS A 285 -8.31 4.37 -25.43
N GLU A 286 -8.89 3.19 -25.55
CA GLU A 286 -8.97 2.48 -26.83
C GLU A 286 -9.82 3.24 -27.85
N ASN A 287 -10.87 3.93 -27.37
CA ASN A 287 -11.95 4.61 -28.10
C ASN A 287 -12.79 3.71 -29.00
N LYS A 288 -12.15 2.93 -29.86
CA LYS A 288 -12.79 1.96 -30.74
C LYS A 288 -11.99 0.68 -30.73
N ASP A 289 -12.69 -0.44 -30.70
CA ASP A 289 -12.05 -1.74 -30.81
C ASP A 289 -11.52 -1.99 -32.23
N LYS A 290 -10.90 -3.16 -32.43
CA LYS A 290 -10.37 -3.58 -33.74
C LYS A 290 -11.42 -3.70 -34.85
N ASN A 291 -12.70 -3.77 -34.51
CA ASN A 291 -13.82 -3.83 -35.47
C ASN A 291 -14.38 -2.43 -35.78
N GLY A 292 -13.90 -1.39 -35.08
CA GLY A 292 -14.36 -0.02 -35.21
C GLY A 292 -15.55 0.33 -34.31
N ASP A 293 -15.96 -0.57 -33.43
CA ASP A 293 -17.06 -0.36 -32.49
C ASP A 293 -16.59 0.48 -31.29
N PRO A 294 -17.45 1.33 -30.69
CA PRO A 294 -17.08 2.10 -29.51
C PRO A 294 -16.56 1.22 -28.36
N SER A 295 -15.40 1.60 -27.82
CA SER A 295 -14.76 0.94 -26.69
C SER A 295 -14.52 1.91 -25.55
N TYR A 296 -14.85 1.46 -24.34
CA TYR A 296 -14.65 2.18 -23.08
C TYR A 296 -13.44 1.67 -22.29
N LYS A 297 -12.58 0.86 -22.94
CA LYS A 297 -11.41 0.30 -22.29
C LYS A 297 -10.34 1.37 -22.11
N VAL A 298 -9.75 1.37 -20.93
CA VAL A 298 -8.56 2.16 -20.58
C VAL A 298 -7.41 1.19 -20.35
N TYR A 299 -6.26 1.52 -20.92
CA TYR A 299 -5.04 0.75 -20.81
C TYR A 299 -3.95 1.57 -20.12
N GLY A 300 -3.16 0.91 -19.28
CA GLY A 300 -1.90 1.45 -18.76
C GLY A 300 -0.72 0.93 -19.56
N VAL A 301 0.30 1.76 -19.76
CA VAL A 301 1.53 1.44 -20.49
C VAL A 301 2.71 1.41 -19.53
N SER A 302 3.60 0.45 -19.71
CA SER A 302 4.93 0.41 -19.08
C SER A 302 5.91 -0.34 -19.99
N ASN A 303 7.14 -0.56 -19.55
CA ASN A 303 8.11 -1.34 -20.30
C ASN A 303 7.72 -2.82 -20.37
N CYS A 304 8.14 -3.52 -21.42
CA CYS A 304 7.93 -4.95 -21.55
C CYS A 304 8.61 -5.69 -20.39
N HIS A 305 9.84 -5.32 -20.03
CA HIS A 305 10.56 -5.94 -18.89
C HIS A 305 9.96 -5.62 -17.52
N VAL A 306 9.09 -4.61 -17.42
CA VAL A 306 8.32 -4.35 -16.20
C VAL A 306 7.08 -5.24 -16.17
N LEU A 307 6.43 -5.43 -17.32
CA LEU A 307 5.18 -6.18 -17.42
C LEU A 307 5.38 -7.69 -17.49
N LEU A 308 6.48 -8.17 -18.08
CA LEU A 308 6.72 -9.57 -18.35
C LEU A 308 8.12 -10.01 -17.95
N LYS A 309 8.19 -11.24 -17.44
CA LYS A 309 9.46 -11.92 -17.18
C LYS A 309 10.20 -12.33 -18.47
N ASN A 310 9.46 -12.85 -19.45
CA ASN A 310 10.02 -13.19 -20.74
C ASN A 310 9.86 -12.01 -21.70
N THR A 311 10.97 -11.34 -21.98
CA THR A 311 11.03 -10.13 -22.81
C THR A 311 11.42 -10.40 -24.26
N THR A 312 11.65 -11.67 -24.62
CA THR A 312 12.20 -12.05 -25.93
C THR A 312 11.14 -12.39 -26.98
N THR A 313 9.87 -12.49 -26.58
CA THR A 313 8.76 -12.89 -27.45
C THR A 313 7.58 -11.96 -27.25
N ASP A 314 6.91 -11.62 -28.34
CA ASP A 314 5.66 -10.86 -28.28
C ASP A 314 4.62 -11.60 -27.44
N TYR A 315 3.88 -10.85 -26.65
CA TYR A 315 2.77 -11.34 -25.83
C TYR A 315 1.47 -10.69 -26.27
N GLU A 316 0.46 -11.53 -26.46
CA GLU A 316 -0.92 -11.09 -26.66
C GLU A 316 -1.84 -11.97 -25.81
N HIS A 317 -2.65 -11.36 -24.96
CA HIS A 317 -3.57 -12.10 -24.12
C HIS A 317 -4.67 -12.75 -24.97
N LYS A 318 -4.73 -14.08 -24.91
CA LYS A 318 -5.75 -14.87 -25.61
C LYS A 318 -6.93 -15.11 -24.68
N GLY A 319 -8.15 -14.84 -25.17
CA GLY A 319 -9.37 -15.09 -24.41
C GLY A 319 -9.41 -16.52 -23.88
N GLY A 320 -9.53 -16.67 -22.56
CA GLY A 320 -9.53 -17.97 -21.86
C GLY A 320 -8.17 -18.41 -21.32
N ALA A 321 -7.07 -17.73 -21.66
CA ALA A 321 -5.78 -17.96 -21.00
C ALA A 321 -5.78 -17.35 -19.58
N PRO A 322 -4.92 -17.85 -18.67
CA PRO A 322 -4.66 -17.18 -17.40
C PRO A 322 -4.25 -15.72 -17.62
N LYS A 323 -4.74 -14.83 -16.75
CA LYS A 323 -4.37 -13.42 -16.75
C LYS A 323 -3.03 -13.25 -16.06
N ASP A 324 -2.12 -12.47 -16.64
CA ASP A 324 -0.93 -11.99 -15.95
C ASP A 324 -1.28 -10.65 -15.30
N PHE A 325 -1.57 -10.69 -14.00
CA PHE A 325 -2.09 -9.52 -13.29
C PHE A 325 -1.00 -8.46 -13.07
N VAL A 326 -1.38 -7.21 -13.30
CA VAL A 326 -0.58 -6.03 -13.00
C VAL A 326 -1.08 -5.43 -11.70
N ARG A 327 -0.16 -5.17 -10.78
CA ARG A 327 -0.43 -4.76 -9.41
C ARG A 327 0.13 -3.38 -9.13
N VAL A 328 -0.60 -2.60 -8.33
CA VAL A 328 -0.07 -1.39 -7.73
C VAL A 328 0.90 -1.78 -6.61
N CYS A 329 2.15 -1.34 -6.72
CA CYS A 329 3.26 -1.66 -5.83
C CYS A 329 3.62 -3.15 -5.75
N GLY A 330 4.91 -3.46 -5.82
CA GLY A 330 5.42 -4.72 -5.27
C GLY A 330 5.46 -4.69 -3.73
N LEU A 331 5.87 -5.79 -3.10
CA LEU A 331 5.94 -5.89 -1.64
C LEU A 331 6.91 -4.86 -1.05
N ARG A 332 8.12 -4.74 -1.59
CA ARG A 332 9.13 -3.79 -1.11
C ARG A 332 8.65 -2.34 -1.20
N ARG A 333 8.03 -1.95 -2.31
CA ARG A 333 7.54 -0.57 -2.47
C ARG A 333 6.38 -0.27 -1.54
N PHE A 334 5.49 -1.23 -1.34
CA PHE A 334 4.37 -1.07 -0.41
C PHE A 334 4.88 -0.89 1.02
N GLN A 335 5.85 -1.71 1.44
CA GLN A 335 6.48 -1.57 2.75
C GLN A 335 7.16 -0.19 2.89
N ARG A 336 7.89 0.27 1.87
CA ARG A 336 8.45 1.63 1.85
C ARG A 336 7.38 2.70 2.04
N GLY A 337 6.22 2.55 1.39
CA GLY A 337 5.09 3.47 1.55
C GLY A 337 4.51 3.45 2.97
N ILE A 338 4.43 2.29 3.61
CA ILE A 338 4.05 2.17 5.02
C ILE A 338 5.06 2.89 5.93
N ASP A 339 6.35 2.71 5.68
CA ASP A 339 7.42 3.34 6.47
C ASP A 339 7.42 4.86 6.28
N GLU A 340 7.17 5.35 5.06
CA GLU A 340 6.95 6.78 4.77
C GLU A 340 5.76 7.34 5.57
N ILE A 341 4.63 6.63 5.66
CA ILE A 341 3.48 7.07 6.48
C ILE A 341 3.86 7.16 7.97
N LYS A 342 4.54 6.14 8.50
CA LYS A 342 5.01 6.13 9.90
C LYS A 342 5.99 7.26 10.18
N LYS A 343 6.91 7.54 9.24
CA LYS A 343 7.83 8.67 9.33
C LYS A 343 7.07 9.99 9.42
N HIS A 344 6.07 10.20 8.57
CA HIS A 344 5.25 11.41 8.64
C HIS A 344 4.50 11.54 9.97
N ILE A 345 3.91 10.44 10.50
CA ILE A 345 3.28 10.44 11.84
C ILE A 345 4.30 10.87 12.91
N SER A 346 5.50 10.29 12.88
CA SER A 346 6.60 10.66 13.79
C SER A 346 6.97 12.14 13.68
N ASP A 347 7.20 12.65 12.46
CA ASP A 347 7.61 14.04 12.23
C ASP A 347 6.56 15.04 12.78
N HIS A 348 5.26 14.74 12.60
CA HIS A 348 4.19 15.55 13.17
C HIS A 348 4.11 15.40 14.70
N GLY A 349 4.35 14.21 15.25
CA GLY A 349 4.43 13.97 16.70
C GLY A 349 5.56 14.77 17.37
N ILE A 350 6.73 14.82 16.74
CA ILE A 350 7.88 15.63 17.19
C ILE A 350 7.55 17.12 17.20
N ARG A 351 6.89 17.63 16.15
CA ARG A 351 6.46 19.04 16.10
C ARG A 351 5.39 19.36 17.14
N ALA A 352 4.46 18.44 17.39
CA ALA A 352 3.45 18.61 18.44
C ALA A 352 4.06 18.69 19.85
N ASP A 353 5.04 17.83 20.15
CA ASP A 353 5.85 17.93 21.37
C ASP A 353 6.58 19.28 21.45
N PHE A 354 7.24 19.68 20.36
CA PHE A 354 7.96 20.95 20.28
C PHE A 354 7.05 22.14 20.61
N TYR A 355 5.93 22.31 19.91
CA TYR A 355 5.02 23.43 20.16
C TYR A 355 4.42 23.39 21.57
N THR A 356 4.20 22.20 22.14
CA THR A 356 3.71 22.07 23.52
C THR A 356 4.74 22.60 24.52
N ARG A 357 6.02 22.28 24.34
CA ARG A 357 7.10 22.78 25.19
C ARG A 357 7.32 24.28 25.06
N GLU A 358 7.21 24.83 23.84
CA GLU A 358 7.27 26.28 23.63
C GLU A 358 6.12 27.00 24.34
N ILE A 359 4.89 26.47 24.25
CA ILE A 359 3.74 27.02 24.99
C ILE A 359 3.99 26.99 26.50
N ASP A 360 4.49 25.87 27.03
CA ASP A 360 4.77 25.71 28.46
C ASP A 360 5.83 26.72 28.96
N GLY A 361 6.89 26.92 28.17
CA GLY A 361 7.94 27.90 28.47
C GLY A 361 7.44 29.35 28.44
N LEU A 362 6.62 29.71 27.45
CA LEU A 362 6.05 31.05 27.29
C LEU A 362 5.00 31.35 28.38
N GLU A 363 4.18 30.37 28.76
CA GLU A 363 3.17 30.51 29.83
C GLU A 363 3.80 30.68 31.23
N ALA A 364 5.05 30.25 31.41
CA ALA A 364 5.79 30.39 32.66
C ALA A 364 6.46 31.77 32.84
N MET A 365 6.43 32.65 31.83
CA MET A 365 7.07 33.97 31.90
C MET A 365 6.30 34.93 32.82
N GLU A 366 7.02 35.63 33.71
CA GLU A 366 6.44 36.70 34.52
C GLU A 366 6.32 38.00 33.71
N ASN A 367 5.10 38.55 33.61
CA ASN A 367 4.74 39.74 32.82
C ASN A 367 4.93 39.56 31.30
N PRO A 368 4.17 38.67 30.66
CA PRO A 368 4.23 38.51 29.21
C PRO A 368 3.78 39.80 28.51
N ASP A 369 4.57 40.25 27.54
CA ASP A 369 4.17 41.32 26.64
C ASP A 369 3.26 40.80 25.52
N GLU A 370 2.83 41.70 24.63
CA GLU A 370 1.93 41.36 23.53
C GLU A 370 2.58 40.39 22.53
N GLU A 371 3.91 40.41 22.38
CA GLU A 371 4.63 39.51 21.48
C GLU A 371 4.58 38.07 21.99
N VAL A 372 4.84 37.87 23.29
CA VAL A 372 4.73 36.55 23.95
C VAL A 372 3.31 35.99 23.84
N VAL A 373 2.28 36.83 24.05
CA VAL A 373 0.88 36.40 23.92
C VAL A 373 0.56 35.97 22.48
N ASN A 374 1.03 36.73 21.49
CA ASN A 374 0.84 36.39 20.08
C ASN A 374 1.56 35.09 19.69
N GLU A 375 2.76 34.86 20.24
CA GLU A 375 3.53 33.63 20.02
C GLU A 375 2.83 32.41 20.61
N ILE A 376 2.28 32.50 21.82
CA ILE A 376 1.46 31.42 22.42
C ILE A 376 0.27 31.09 21.50
N VAL A 377 -0.42 32.09 20.97
CA VAL A 377 -1.56 31.88 20.05
C VAL A 377 -1.10 31.20 18.75
N ALA A 378 0.04 31.59 18.20
CA ALA A 378 0.61 30.97 17.01
C ALA A 378 1.00 29.51 17.26
N ASN A 379 1.71 29.22 18.36
CA ASN A 379 2.10 27.87 18.74
C ASN A 379 0.89 26.98 19.02
N ARG A 380 -0.17 27.50 19.65
CA ARG A 380 -1.44 26.77 19.83
C ARG A 380 -2.11 26.43 18.49
N ARG A 381 -2.08 27.36 17.53
CA ARG A 381 -2.60 27.10 16.17
C ARG A 381 -1.79 26.02 15.47
N ASN A 382 -0.46 26.08 15.55
CA ASN A 382 0.42 25.09 14.95
C ASN A 382 0.21 23.71 15.58
N LEU A 383 0.18 23.61 16.91
CA LEU A 383 -0.10 22.37 17.65
C LEU A 383 -1.43 21.72 17.21
N ASN A 384 -2.50 22.52 17.06
CA ASN A 384 -3.77 22.02 16.55
C ASN A 384 -3.66 21.47 15.11
N GLY A 385 -2.86 22.12 14.26
CA GLY A 385 -2.55 21.64 12.92
C GLY A 385 -1.79 20.31 12.92
N GLU A 386 -0.77 20.17 13.77
CA GLU A 386 -0.02 18.92 13.93
C GLU A 386 -0.91 17.78 14.44
N ASN A 387 -1.77 18.04 15.43
CA ASN A 387 -2.72 17.05 15.95
C ASN A 387 -3.73 16.58 14.90
N ASP A 388 -4.27 17.50 14.07
CA ASP A 388 -5.15 17.11 12.98
C ASP A 388 -4.41 16.30 11.90
N ALA A 389 -3.15 16.66 11.63
CA ALA A 389 -2.30 15.92 10.70
C ALA A 389 -2.04 14.48 11.16
N ILE A 390 -1.67 14.30 12.43
CA ILE A 390 -1.49 12.98 13.05
C ILE A 390 -2.76 12.14 12.90
N ARG A 391 -3.91 12.69 13.29
CA ARG A 391 -5.21 11.99 13.18
C ARG A 391 -5.51 11.51 11.75
N GLN A 392 -5.27 12.37 10.75
CA GLN A 392 -5.50 12.02 9.35
C GLN A 392 -4.49 10.97 8.83
N LEU A 393 -3.22 11.05 9.23
CA LEU A 393 -2.18 10.09 8.86
C LEU A 393 -2.38 8.73 9.52
N GLU A 394 -2.80 8.67 10.79
CA GLU A 394 -3.16 7.42 11.47
C GLU A 394 -4.39 6.76 10.83
N ALA A 395 -5.39 7.55 10.44
CA ALA A 395 -6.54 7.05 9.70
C ALA A 395 -6.13 6.47 8.34
N LEU A 396 -5.21 7.13 7.63
CA LEU A 396 -4.63 6.59 6.39
C LEU A 396 -3.87 5.29 6.67
N TYR A 397 -2.96 5.28 7.63
CA TYR A 397 -2.18 4.11 8.02
C TYR A 397 -3.08 2.91 8.31
N GLY A 398 -4.08 3.11 9.17
CA GLY A 398 -5.06 2.08 9.51
C GLY A 398 -5.90 1.61 8.31
N GLY A 399 -6.20 2.51 7.36
CA GLY A 399 -6.91 2.18 6.12
C GLY A 399 -6.06 1.37 5.14
N VAL A 400 -4.80 1.75 4.94
CA VAL A 400 -3.85 1.08 4.04
C VAL A 400 -3.51 -0.32 4.58
N THR A 401 -3.16 -0.42 5.87
CA THR A 401 -2.81 -1.69 6.51
C THR A 401 -3.97 -2.69 6.56
N ARG A 402 -5.21 -2.23 6.73
CA ARG A 402 -6.39 -3.14 6.70
C ARG A 402 -6.82 -3.55 5.30
N ASN A 403 -6.78 -2.62 4.34
CA ASN A 403 -7.46 -2.82 3.06
C ASN A 403 -6.52 -3.11 1.87
N THR A 404 -5.21 -2.87 2.00
CA THR A 404 -4.27 -3.00 0.86
C THR A 404 -3.06 -3.89 1.13
N PHE A 405 -2.95 -4.44 2.34
CA PHE A 405 -1.82 -5.27 2.75
C PHE A 405 -1.70 -6.56 1.93
N ASP A 406 -2.82 -7.25 1.71
CA ASP A 406 -2.84 -8.45 0.86
C ASP A 406 -2.64 -8.08 -0.61
N ILE A 407 -1.50 -8.48 -1.17
CA ILE A 407 -1.13 -8.22 -2.56
C ILE A 407 -2.07 -8.89 -3.57
N ASN A 408 -2.48 -10.12 -3.30
CA ASN A 408 -3.24 -10.96 -4.23
C ASN A 408 -4.72 -10.59 -4.24
N LEU A 409 -5.25 -10.09 -3.12
CA LEU A 409 -6.65 -9.72 -3.02
C LEU A 409 -6.89 -8.25 -3.38
N ASN A 410 -5.91 -7.38 -3.11
CA ASN A 410 -6.21 -5.96 -3.03
C ASN A 410 -5.48 -5.06 -4.03
N ARG A 411 -4.38 -5.51 -4.61
CA ARG A 411 -3.51 -4.63 -5.41
C ARG A 411 -3.53 -4.87 -6.90
N ASP A 412 -4.25 -5.87 -7.39
CA ASP A 412 -4.49 -6.06 -8.82
C ASP A 412 -5.27 -4.86 -9.40
N ILE A 413 -4.65 -4.13 -10.31
CA ILE A 413 -5.22 -2.96 -11.00
C ILE A 413 -5.49 -3.23 -12.48
N GLY A 414 -5.13 -4.40 -12.99
CA GLY A 414 -5.34 -4.78 -14.37
C GLY A 414 -4.63 -6.09 -14.71
N TYR A 415 -4.55 -6.39 -16.00
CA TYR A 415 -3.77 -7.53 -16.50
C TYR A 415 -3.17 -7.23 -17.86
N VAL A 416 -1.98 -7.78 -18.14
CA VAL A 416 -1.26 -7.55 -19.39
C VAL A 416 -2.13 -8.00 -20.57
N GLN A 417 -2.34 -7.12 -21.53
CA GLN A 417 -3.10 -7.41 -22.75
C GLN A 417 -2.15 -7.62 -23.94
N HIS A 418 -1.10 -6.80 -24.01
CA HIS A 418 -0.12 -6.80 -25.08
C HIS A 418 1.27 -6.43 -24.54
N ALA A 419 2.32 -7.03 -25.07
CA ALA A 419 3.68 -6.51 -24.91
C ALA A 419 4.53 -6.93 -26.11
N GLU A 420 5.34 -6.01 -26.63
CA GLU A 420 6.28 -6.36 -27.70
C GLU A 420 7.55 -6.98 -27.11
N ALA A 421 8.13 -7.95 -27.83
CA ALA A 421 9.49 -8.40 -27.57
C ALA A 421 10.45 -7.21 -27.61
N ILE A 422 11.37 -7.16 -26.65
CA ILE A 422 12.40 -6.13 -26.62
C ILE A 422 13.27 -6.27 -27.85
N LYS A 423 13.28 -5.23 -28.69
CA LYS A 423 13.98 -5.23 -29.97
C LYS A 423 14.44 -3.83 -30.34
N VAL A 424 15.41 -3.77 -31.23
CA VAL A 424 15.87 -2.53 -31.86
C VAL A 424 15.22 -2.43 -33.23
N ASP A 425 14.67 -1.26 -33.57
CA ASP A 425 13.99 -1.02 -34.85
C ASP A 425 14.96 -0.86 -36.02
N VAL A 426 15.63 -1.96 -36.37
CA VAL A 426 16.56 -2.03 -37.49
C VAL A 426 15.82 -1.94 -38.83
N GLU A 427 14.67 -2.61 -38.93
CA GLU A 427 13.85 -2.66 -40.16
C GLU A 427 13.22 -1.31 -40.49
N GLY A 428 12.69 -0.59 -39.49
CA GLY A 428 12.16 0.76 -39.65
C GLY A 428 13.25 1.83 -39.83
N GLY A 429 14.53 1.46 -39.71
CA GLY A 429 15.68 2.32 -39.92
C GLY A 429 15.92 3.35 -38.81
N THR A 430 15.06 3.41 -37.79
CA THR A 430 15.21 4.35 -36.67
C THR A 430 16.23 3.88 -35.65
N ARG A 431 16.36 2.55 -35.49
CA ARG A 431 17.18 1.88 -34.47
C ARG A 431 16.85 2.27 -33.03
N TYR A 432 15.66 2.81 -32.77
CA TYR A 432 15.20 3.00 -31.39
C TYR A 432 14.93 1.64 -30.73
N THR A 433 15.13 1.56 -29.42
CA THR A 433 14.70 0.40 -28.63
C THR A 433 13.19 0.44 -28.46
N SER A 434 12.51 -0.65 -28.85
CA SER A 434 11.12 -0.93 -28.51
C SER A 434 11.10 -1.82 -27.27
N ASP A 435 10.63 -1.28 -26.16
CA ASP A 435 10.48 -1.98 -24.90
C ASP A 435 9.23 -1.44 -24.21
N TRP A 436 8.07 -1.93 -24.64
CA TRP A 436 6.79 -1.45 -24.12
C TRP A 436 5.75 -2.57 -24.12
N GLY A 437 4.75 -2.40 -23.25
CA GLY A 437 3.52 -3.18 -23.28
C GLY A 437 2.35 -2.41 -22.66
N ALA A 438 1.16 -2.96 -22.82
CA ALA A 438 -0.10 -2.40 -22.34
C ALA A 438 -0.87 -3.44 -21.52
N PHE A 439 -1.42 -3.00 -20.39
CA PHE A 439 -2.32 -3.79 -19.55
C PHE A 439 -3.71 -3.15 -19.53
N LEU A 440 -4.75 -3.98 -19.55
CA LEU A 440 -6.12 -3.52 -19.43
C LEU A 440 -6.39 -3.14 -17.96
N ALA A 441 -6.78 -1.89 -17.73
CA ALA A 441 -7.11 -1.41 -16.39
C ALA A 441 -8.43 -2.01 -15.89
N THR A 442 -8.44 -2.42 -14.62
CA THR A 442 -9.64 -2.85 -13.92
C THR A 442 -10.49 -1.61 -13.59
N GLU A 443 -11.65 -1.49 -14.22
CA GLU A 443 -12.53 -0.32 -14.08
C GLU A 443 -12.84 0.03 -12.61
N ALA A 444 -13.24 -0.96 -11.82
CA ALA A 444 -13.57 -0.79 -10.40
C ALA A 444 -12.38 -0.34 -9.52
N LYS A 445 -11.15 -0.41 -10.05
CA LYS A 445 -9.94 0.00 -9.33
C LYS A 445 -9.47 1.40 -9.67
N VAL A 446 -9.71 1.84 -10.91
CA VAL A 446 -9.09 3.05 -11.47
C VAL A 446 -10.12 4.15 -11.74
N LYS A 447 -11.33 3.80 -12.17
CA LYS A 447 -12.32 4.74 -12.72
C LYS A 447 -12.70 5.90 -11.80
N ASP A 448 -12.97 5.60 -10.53
CA ASP A 448 -13.52 6.59 -9.58
C ASP A 448 -12.61 7.81 -9.37
N HIS A 449 -11.31 7.63 -9.57
CA HIS A 449 -10.29 8.64 -9.34
C HIS A 449 -9.37 8.83 -10.55
N PHE A 450 -9.82 8.42 -11.73
CA PHE A 450 -9.08 8.59 -12.97
C PHE A 450 -9.08 10.06 -13.40
N GLU A 451 -7.90 10.60 -13.68
CA GLU A 451 -7.72 12.00 -14.11
C GLU A 451 -6.89 12.12 -15.41
N GLY A 452 -6.66 11.01 -16.10
CA GLY A 452 -5.76 10.91 -17.25
C GLY A 452 -4.28 11.00 -16.86
N ASN A 453 -3.46 11.46 -17.80
CA ASN A 453 -2.01 11.57 -17.63
C ASN A 453 -1.63 12.84 -16.88
N VAL A 454 -1.48 12.71 -15.57
CA VAL A 454 -1.10 13.80 -14.65
C VAL A 454 0.04 13.31 -13.77
N VAL A 455 1.09 14.12 -13.67
CA VAL A 455 2.20 13.94 -12.72
C VAL A 455 1.86 14.72 -11.45
N ASP A 456 1.97 14.07 -10.28
CA ASP A 456 1.98 14.79 -9.01
C ASP A 456 3.41 15.26 -8.71
N LEU A 457 3.61 16.57 -8.58
CA LEU A 457 4.94 17.11 -8.25
C LEU A 457 5.39 16.81 -6.81
N GLY A 458 4.58 16.10 -6.03
CA GLY A 458 4.99 15.57 -4.73
C GLY A 458 5.28 16.68 -3.71
N SER A 459 6.14 16.38 -2.74
CA SER A 459 6.63 17.33 -1.73
C SER A 459 8.13 17.17 -1.49
N LYS A 460 8.83 16.49 -2.40
CA LYS A 460 10.26 16.23 -2.30
C LYS A 460 11.06 17.53 -2.36
N TYR A 461 10.64 18.44 -3.24
CA TYR A 461 11.20 19.78 -3.37
C TYR A 461 10.15 20.82 -2.97
N PRO A 462 10.52 21.86 -2.19
CA PRO A 462 9.72 23.06 -2.06
C PRO A 462 9.38 23.65 -3.44
N PRO A 463 8.21 24.28 -3.63
CA PRO A 463 7.83 24.84 -4.92
C PRO A 463 8.86 25.81 -5.51
N GLU A 464 9.44 26.67 -4.68
CA GLU A 464 10.49 27.62 -5.04
C GLU A 464 11.76 26.93 -5.53
N ASP A 465 12.17 25.85 -4.88
CA ASP A 465 13.35 25.06 -5.24
C ASP A 465 13.09 24.27 -6.52
N LEU A 466 11.92 23.64 -6.66
CA LEU A 466 11.58 22.94 -7.90
C LEU A 466 11.55 23.92 -9.07
N MET A 467 10.93 25.08 -8.89
CA MET A 467 10.95 26.13 -9.90
C MET A 467 12.40 26.55 -10.22
N ALA A 468 13.26 26.75 -9.20
CA ALA A 468 14.71 27.00 -9.34
C ALA A 468 15.40 25.97 -10.24
N MET A 469 15.06 24.69 -10.12
CA MET A 469 15.63 23.63 -10.95
C MET A 469 15.21 23.72 -12.43
N PHE A 470 14.07 24.35 -12.72
CA PHE A 470 13.59 24.65 -14.08
C PHE A 470 13.86 26.11 -14.50
N TYR A 471 14.58 26.91 -13.71
CA TYR A 471 15.12 28.19 -14.15
C TYR A 471 16.47 27.94 -14.76
N PRO A 472 16.60 28.05 -16.08
CA PRO A 472 17.85 27.73 -16.70
C PRO A 472 18.84 28.88 -16.34
N ARG A 473 18.44 30.16 -16.23
CA ARG A 473 19.26 31.25 -15.64
C ARG A 473 18.57 31.92 -14.44
N GLY A 474 19.32 32.25 -13.38
CA GLY A 474 18.78 32.95 -12.20
C GLY A 474 18.11 34.28 -12.58
N GLY A 475 16.79 34.39 -12.37
CA GLY A 475 15.99 35.56 -12.73
C GLY A 475 15.54 35.65 -14.20
N GLY A 476 15.80 34.62 -15.01
CA GLY A 476 15.34 34.53 -16.40
C GLY A 476 13.87 34.08 -16.55
N ALA A 477 13.32 34.22 -17.76
CA ALA A 477 12.01 33.64 -18.09
C ALA A 477 12.11 32.10 -18.13
N THR A 478 11.29 31.42 -17.33
CA THR A 478 11.10 29.96 -17.40
C THR A 478 9.78 29.62 -18.11
N THR A 479 9.77 28.51 -18.82
CA THR A 479 8.57 27.89 -19.40
C THR A 479 7.77 27.10 -18.36
N PHE A 480 8.39 26.78 -17.21
CA PHE A 480 7.79 26.02 -16.13
C PHE A 480 6.98 26.93 -15.19
N LYS A 481 5.71 26.60 -15.00
CA LYS A 481 4.85 27.24 -14.00
C LYS A 481 4.39 26.17 -13.03
N PHE A 482 4.63 26.37 -11.74
CA PHE A 482 4.18 25.41 -10.74
C PHE A 482 2.64 25.31 -10.79
N PRO A 483 2.07 24.14 -11.12
CA PRO A 483 0.65 24.01 -11.38
C PRO A 483 -0.17 24.04 -10.10
N ARG A 484 -1.42 24.51 -10.22
CA ARG A 484 -2.38 24.50 -9.12
C ARG A 484 -2.58 23.07 -8.60
N GLY A 485 -2.48 22.90 -7.29
CA GLY A 485 -2.71 21.59 -6.65
C GLY A 485 -1.66 20.53 -6.98
N ARG A 486 -0.48 20.94 -7.49
CA ARG A 486 0.66 20.07 -7.83
C ARG A 486 0.44 19.15 -9.03
N LYS A 487 -0.66 19.33 -9.77
CA LYS A 487 -1.05 18.48 -10.90
C LYS A 487 -0.48 18.99 -12.21
N LEU A 488 0.64 18.42 -12.65
CA LEU A 488 1.22 18.72 -13.95
C LEU A 488 0.61 17.79 -15.02
N ARG A 489 -0.27 18.35 -15.86
CA ARG A 489 -0.97 17.59 -16.89
C ARG A 489 -0.13 17.45 -18.16
N ILE A 490 -0.08 16.23 -18.69
CA ILE A 490 0.52 15.94 -19.99
C ILE A 490 -0.47 16.32 -21.09
N GLU A 491 -0.10 17.26 -21.96
CA GLU A 491 -0.96 17.82 -23.01
C GLU A 491 -0.54 17.43 -24.44
N GLY A 492 0.64 16.84 -24.59
CA GLY A 492 1.16 16.48 -25.90
C GLY A 492 2.43 15.64 -25.81
N CYS A 493 3.06 15.47 -26.96
CA CYS A 493 4.34 14.79 -27.11
C CYS A 493 5.29 15.71 -27.88
N ALA A 494 6.52 15.86 -27.40
CA ALA A 494 7.56 16.63 -28.06
C ALA A 494 7.92 15.98 -29.40
N THR A 495 8.07 16.79 -30.45
CA THR A 495 8.56 16.32 -31.73
C THR A 495 10.08 16.24 -31.75
N LYS A 496 10.64 15.57 -32.76
CA LYS A 496 12.09 15.56 -32.98
C LYS A 496 12.63 16.99 -33.17
N GLU A 497 11.85 17.83 -33.85
CA GLU A 497 12.17 19.24 -34.10
C GLU A 497 12.11 20.08 -32.83
N ASP A 498 11.18 19.81 -31.91
CA ASP A 498 11.13 20.47 -30.59
C ASP A 498 12.40 20.18 -29.79
N LEU A 499 12.87 18.92 -29.77
CA LEU A 499 14.09 18.54 -29.06
C LEU A 499 15.37 19.07 -29.72
N ALA A 500 15.36 19.34 -31.03
CA ALA A 500 16.50 19.89 -31.75
C ALA A 500 16.62 21.42 -31.61
N ASN A 501 15.48 22.11 -31.47
CA ASN A 501 15.42 23.58 -31.44
C ASN A 501 15.34 24.10 -30.00
N LEU A 502 16.42 23.95 -29.25
CA LEU A 502 16.50 24.39 -27.86
C LEU A 502 16.42 25.91 -27.75
N THR A 503 15.37 26.43 -27.11
CA THR A 503 15.16 27.86 -26.83
C THR A 503 15.62 28.26 -25.42
N GLU A 504 15.93 27.30 -24.55
CA GLU A 504 16.26 27.51 -23.14
C GLU A 504 17.78 27.53 -22.91
N PHE A 505 18.23 28.30 -21.91
CA PHE A 505 19.65 28.55 -21.61
C PHE A 505 19.95 28.45 -20.12
N ASP A 506 20.93 27.63 -19.73
CA ASP A 506 21.30 27.36 -18.34
C ASP A 506 22.03 28.53 -17.64
N SER A 507 22.51 28.29 -16.41
CA SER A 507 23.02 29.34 -15.54
C SER A 507 24.34 29.91 -16.05
N GLU A 508 25.05 29.09 -16.83
CA GLU A 508 26.29 29.43 -17.53
C GLU A 508 26.03 30.08 -18.89
N GLY A 509 24.76 30.17 -19.32
CA GLY A 509 24.36 30.74 -20.59
C GLY A 509 24.44 29.77 -21.77
N GLU A 510 24.59 28.47 -21.51
CA GLU A 510 24.64 27.42 -22.53
C GLU A 510 23.24 26.88 -22.83
N ARG A 511 22.99 26.44 -24.06
CA ARG A 511 21.67 25.88 -24.42
C ARG A 511 21.43 24.59 -23.63
N CYS A 512 20.30 24.51 -22.93
CA CYS A 512 19.92 23.33 -22.18
C CYS A 512 18.46 22.98 -22.40
N PHE A 513 18.09 21.72 -22.14
CA PHE A 513 16.70 21.28 -22.16
C PHE A 513 16.43 20.51 -20.87
N ILE A 514 15.72 21.17 -19.96
CA ILE A 514 15.43 20.60 -18.64
C ILE A 514 14.23 19.67 -18.75
N VAL A 515 14.38 18.47 -18.19
CA VAL A 515 13.32 17.46 -18.18
C VAL A 515 13.03 17.02 -16.75
N GLY A 516 11.78 16.64 -16.50
CA GLY A 516 11.34 16.02 -15.26
C GLY A 516 10.93 14.57 -15.46
N SER A 517 10.97 13.80 -14.39
CA SER A 517 10.37 12.47 -14.33
C SER A 517 9.86 12.19 -12.92
N ASP A 518 8.83 11.35 -12.79
CA ASP A 518 8.35 10.86 -11.50
C ASP A 518 8.41 9.33 -11.51
N GLY A 519 9.30 8.79 -10.68
CA GLY A 519 9.65 7.37 -10.68
C GLY A 519 9.37 6.68 -9.37
N ASN A 520 9.07 5.38 -9.46
CA ASN A 520 8.81 4.54 -8.30
C ASN A 520 9.95 4.58 -7.27
N THR A 521 11.22 4.65 -7.69
CA THR A 521 12.38 4.63 -6.82
C THR A 521 12.88 6.03 -6.48
N THR A 522 13.07 6.89 -7.48
CA THR A 522 13.64 8.23 -7.24
C THR A 522 12.61 9.29 -6.86
N ASP A 523 11.31 8.98 -6.90
CA ASP A 523 10.24 9.99 -6.89
C ASP A 523 10.50 11.06 -7.98
N LEU A 524 10.02 12.29 -7.79
CA LEU A 524 10.26 13.40 -8.70
C LEU A 524 11.77 13.71 -8.84
N THR A 525 12.26 13.73 -10.07
CA THR A 525 13.63 14.11 -10.43
C THR A 525 13.65 15.11 -11.58
N VAL A 526 14.74 15.88 -11.64
CA VAL A 526 15.01 16.85 -12.70
C VAL A 526 16.36 16.52 -13.32
N GLY A 527 16.40 16.51 -14.64
CA GLY A 527 17.59 16.17 -15.43
C GLY A 527 17.74 17.07 -16.65
N ARG A 528 18.73 16.76 -17.48
CA ARG A 528 19.04 17.48 -18.70
C ARG A 528 19.04 16.52 -19.87
N TYR A 529 18.25 16.80 -20.90
CA TYR A 529 18.39 16.06 -22.15
C TYR A 529 19.76 16.38 -22.79
N ALA A 530 20.43 15.35 -23.31
CA ALA A 530 21.77 15.44 -23.88
C ALA A 530 21.87 16.33 -25.13
N GLY A 531 20.75 16.70 -25.74
CA GLY A 531 20.69 17.48 -26.98
C GLY A 531 20.90 16.65 -28.25
N LEU A 532 21.64 15.54 -28.15
CA LEU A 532 21.85 14.57 -29.21
C LEU A 532 21.42 13.17 -28.76
N VAL A 533 21.08 12.33 -29.73
CA VAL A 533 20.81 10.92 -29.46
C VAL A 533 22.07 10.20 -28.97
N SER A 534 21.90 9.29 -28.03
CA SER A 534 22.92 8.38 -27.55
C SER A 534 22.88 7.07 -28.33
N PHE A 535 23.99 6.34 -28.33
CA PHE A 535 24.07 5.00 -28.90
C PHE A 535 24.45 4.02 -27.80
N THR A 536 23.71 2.93 -27.68
CA THR A 536 24.04 1.87 -26.73
C THR A 536 24.25 0.55 -27.47
N LEU A 537 25.04 -0.35 -26.89
CA LEU A 537 25.30 -1.68 -27.43
C LEU A 537 24.71 -2.70 -26.48
N ASN A 538 23.77 -3.52 -26.97
CA ASN A 538 23.22 -4.60 -26.15
C ASN A 538 24.14 -5.84 -26.14
N ASP A 539 23.82 -6.81 -25.31
CA ASP A 539 24.64 -8.02 -25.09
C ASP A 539 24.84 -8.88 -26.36
N VAL A 540 23.95 -8.74 -27.35
CA VAL A 540 24.04 -9.46 -28.64
C VAL A 540 24.74 -8.63 -29.72
N GLY A 541 25.33 -7.48 -29.37
CA GLY A 541 26.14 -6.64 -30.26
C GLY A 541 25.33 -5.75 -31.21
N ILE A 542 24.05 -5.53 -30.94
CA ILE A 542 23.20 -4.63 -31.72
C ILE A 542 23.27 -3.23 -31.13
N VAL A 543 23.52 -2.24 -31.99
CA VAL A 543 23.55 -0.82 -31.61
C VAL A 543 22.14 -0.25 -31.67
N SER A 544 21.66 0.30 -30.55
CA SER A 544 20.43 1.07 -30.46
C SER A 544 20.69 2.58 -30.42
N VAL A 545 19.66 3.36 -30.70
CA VAL A 545 19.62 4.82 -30.60
C VAL A 545 18.67 5.19 -29.47
N GLU A 546 19.09 6.07 -28.58
CA GLU A 546 18.34 6.43 -27.37
C GLU A 546 18.31 7.95 -27.15
N LEU A 547 17.31 8.46 -26.42
CA LEU A 547 17.42 9.78 -25.81
C LEU A 547 18.23 9.66 -24.52
N GLY A 548 19.40 10.30 -24.47
CA GLY A 548 20.22 10.37 -23.27
C GLY A 548 19.77 11.49 -22.34
N ILE A 549 19.55 11.18 -21.07
CA ILE A 549 19.25 12.15 -20.01
C ILE A 549 20.39 12.12 -18.99
N TYR A 550 20.92 13.29 -18.69
CA TYR A 550 21.96 13.50 -17.69
C TYR A 550 21.34 13.97 -16.37
N ASN A 551 22.03 13.64 -15.27
CA ASN A 551 21.74 14.22 -13.96
C ASN A 551 21.84 15.76 -14.02
N SER A 552 21.06 16.48 -13.23
CA SER A 552 21.01 17.95 -13.34
C SER A 552 22.30 18.68 -12.96
N GLY A 553 23.16 18.03 -12.17
CA GLY A 553 24.47 18.56 -11.74
C GLY A 553 24.41 19.59 -10.61
N LEU A 554 23.22 19.85 -10.05
CA LEU A 554 23.08 20.70 -8.86
C LEU A 554 23.67 19.98 -7.64
N LYS A 555 24.37 20.69 -6.75
CA LYS A 555 25.06 20.11 -5.56
C LYS A 555 24.15 19.29 -4.63
N ASN A 556 22.84 19.43 -4.76
CA ASN A 556 21.82 18.73 -3.98
C ASN A 556 20.96 17.77 -4.84
N ALA A 557 21.25 17.61 -6.13
CA ALA A 557 20.44 16.79 -7.01
C ALA A 557 20.90 15.34 -7.01
N GLU A 558 19.94 14.49 -6.65
CA GLU A 558 20.02 13.04 -6.74
C GLU A 558 20.15 12.57 -8.20
N VAL A 559 20.43 11.27 -8.36
CA VAL A 559 20.38 10.62 -9.68
C VAL A 559 19.04 10.87 -10.37
N PHE A 560 19.07 11.04 -11.69
CA PHE A 560 17.84 11.22 -12.46
C PHE A 560 16.96 9.96 -12.41
N SER A 561 17.58 8.77 -12.36
CA SER A 561 16.87 7.51 -12.23
C SER A 561 17.68 6.41 -11.54
N ALA A 562 16.97 5.40 -11.04
CA ALA A 562 17.49 4.20 -10.43
C ALA A 562 16.65 2.96 -10.83
N GLN A 563 17.08 1.78 -10.38
CA GLN A 563 16.34 0.55 -10.60
C GLN A 563 14.94 0.65 -9.97
N GLY A 564 13.90 0.36 -10.76
CA GLY A 564 12.49 0.54 -10.39
C GLY A 564 11.82 1.72 -11.11
N ASP A 565 12.58 2.67 -11.67
CA ASP A 565 12.03 3.78 -12.44
C ASP A 565 11.78 3.44 -13.92
N SER A 566 12.12 2.23 -14.36
CA SER A 566 11.75 1.76 -15.69
C SER A 566 10.25 1.93 -15.91
N GLY A 567 9.89 2.57 -17.02
CA GLY A 567 8.53 2.93 -17.35
C GLY A 567 8.16 4.35 -16.95
N SER A 568 8.97 5.06 -16.17
CA SER A 568 8.69 6.46 -15.87
C SER A 568 8.64 7.31 -17.13
N LEU A 569 7.64 8.18 -17.18
CA LEU A 569 7.51 9.17 -18.23
C LEU A 569 8.54 10.28 -17.99
N VAL A 570 9.35 10.57 -19.00
CA VAL A 570 10.16 11.78 -19.03
C VAL A 570 9.36 12.84 -19.77
N TRP A 571 9.27 14.03 -19.17
CA TRP A 571 8.50 15.14 -19.68
C TRP A 571 9.32 16.43 -19.65
N HIS A 572 8.91 17.39 -20.46
CA HIS A 572 9.41 18.76 -20.39
C HIS A 572 8.22 19.72 -20.37
N THR A 573 8.46 20.97 -19.96
CA THR A 573 7.44 22.01 -20.04
C THR A 573 7.72 23.02 -21.14
N LYS A 574 6.66 23.50 -21.77
CA LYS A 574 6.67 24.62 -22.72
C LYS A 574 5.39 25.41 -22.52
N ASP A 575 5.49 26.72 -22.37
CA ASP A 575 4.34 27.62 -22.17
C ASP A 575 3.39 27.22 -21.01
N GLY A 576 3.94 26.65 -19.93
CA GLY A 576 3.18 26.18 -18.77
C GLY A 576 2.44 24.85 -18.97
N LYS A 577 2.72 24.13 -20.06
CA LYS A 577 2.13 22.82 -20.40
C LYS A 577 3.21 21.75 -20.45
N ALA A 578 2.91 20.52 -20.05
CA ALA A 578 3.88 19.43 -20.09
C ALA A 578 3.69 18.54 -21.32
N TYR A 579 4.82 18.11 -21.89
CA TYR A 579 4.89 17.30 -23.10
C TYR A 579 5.78 16.09 -22.87
N ILE A 580 5.39 14.94 -23.42
CA ILE A 580 6.15 13.69 -23.36
C ILE A 580 7.47 13.87 -24.11
N VAL A 581 8.57 13.52 -23.48
CA VAL A 581 9.89 13.40 -24.12
C VAL A 581 10.17 11.95 -24.48
N GLY A 582 9.95 11.03 -23.53
CA GLY A 582 10.22 9.61 -23.73
C GLY A 582 9.82 8.73 -22.57
N GLN A 583 9.94 7.42 -22.77
CA GLN A 583 9.78 6.40 -21.75
C GLN A 583 11.16 5.91 -21.31
N LEU A 584 11.42 6.00 -20.02
CA LEU A 584 12.66 5.52 -19.41
C LEU A 584 12.72 4.00 -19.45
N HIS A 585 13.82 3.42 -19.95
CA HIS A 585 14.00 1.95 -19.96
C HIS A 585 15.29 1.47 -19.30
N SER A 586 16.35 2.27 -19.29
CA SER A 586 17.64 1.86 -18.73
C SER A 586 18.49 3.04 -18.26
N GLY A 587 19.62 2.73 -17.62
CA GLY A 587 20.62 3.70 -17.23
C GLY A 587 22.00 3.07 -17.14
N GLU A 588 23.03 3.90 -17.21
CA GLU A 588 24.43 3.50 -17.18
C GLU A 588 25.08 3.93 -15.86
N ASN A 589 25.81 3.02 -15.23
CA ASN A 589 26.53 3.23 -13.99
C ASN A 589 27.93 2.61 -14.04
N LYS A 590 28.75 2.82 -13.00
CA LYS A 590 30.13 2.29 -12.92
C LYS A 590 30.18 0.77 -12.72
N GLY A 591 29.03 0.11 -12.53
CA GLY A 591 28.89 -1.28 -12.12
C GLY A 591 28.59 -1.41 -10.63
N GLY A 592 28.11 -2.59 -10.22
CA GLY A 592 27.68 -2.87 -8.84
C GLY A 592 26.46 -2.04 -8.43
N SER A 593 26.40 -1.63 -7.16
CA SER A 593 25.31 -0.82 -6.60
C SER A 593 25.53 0.69 -6.79
N THR A 594 26.21 1.11 -7.86
CA THR A 594 26.50 2.53 -8.10
C THR A 594 25.35 3.25 -8.80
N SER A 595 25.25 4.54 -8.52
CA SER A 595 24.31 5.47 -9.13
C SER A 595 24.47 5.59 -10.64
N ASN A 596 23.34 5.73 -11.35
CA ASN A 596 23.34 6.02 -12.77
C ASN A 596 23.89 7.43 -13.04
N HIS A 597 24.77 7.55 -14.03
CA HIS A 597 25.28 8.84 -14.52
C HIS A 597 24.62 9.26 -15.84
N VAL A 598 24.07 8.32 -16.60
CA VAL A 598 23.22 8.57 -17.77
C VAL A 598 21.98 7.68 -17.69
N THR A 599 20.85 8.22 -18.12
CA THR A 599 19.58 7.49 -18.26
C THR A 599 19.18 7.47 -19.73
N TYR A 600 18.61 6.37 -20.20
CA TYR A 600 18.19 6.21 -21.59
C TYR A 600 16.67 6.07 -21.71
N CYS A 601 16.12 6.74 -22.71
CA CYS A 601 14.70 6.72 -23.00
C CYS A 601 14.42 6.41 -24.47
N THR A 602 13.36 5.63 -24.69
CA THR A 602 12.73 5.50 -26.00
C THR A 602 11.99 6.81 -26.30
N PRO A 603 12.15 7.42 -27.50
CA PRO A 603 11.46 8.66 -27.81
C PRO A 603 9.93 8.54 -27.74
N GLY A 604 9.29 9.55 -27.15
CA GLY A 604 7.84 9.55 -26.93
C GLY A 604 7.03 9.43 -28.22
N TRP A 605 7.41 10.17 -29.27
CA TRP A 605 6.70 10.12 -30.56
C TRP A 605 6.77 8.74 -31.20
N TYR A 606 7.90 8.04 -31.04
CA TYR A 606 8.08 6.69 -31.53
C TYR A 606 7.21 5.71 -30.74
N LEU A 607 7.24 5.79 -29.40
CA LEU A 607 6.41 4.95 -28.52
C LEU A 607 4.92 5.10 -28.86
N LEU A 608 4.40 6.33 -28.92
CA LEU A 608 2.99 6.58 -29.23
C LEU A 608 2.60 6.05 -30.61
N ALA A 609 3.53 6.08 -31.58
CA ALA A 609 3.32 5.50 -32.90
C ALA A 609 3.27 3.97 -32.86
N GLN A 610 4.13 3.30 -32.07
CA GLN A 610 4.06 1.84 -31.88
C GLN A 610 2.75 1.43 -31.22
N ILE A 611 2.32 2.13 -30.17
CA ILE A 611 1.03 1.86 -29.52
C ILE A 611 -0.10 1.99 -30.54
N LYS A 612 -0.09 3.03 -31.39
CA LYS A 612 -1.11 3.22 -32.43
C LYS A 612 -1.09 2.20 -33.55
N LYS A 613 0.03 1.47 -33.78
CA LYS A 613 0.01 0.33 -34.71
C LYS A 613 -0.87 -0.81 -34.19
N HIS A 614 -0.88 -1.02 -32.88
CA HIS A 614 -1.68 -2.08 -32.24
C HIS A 614 -3.08 -1.59 -31.81
N PHE A 615 -3.18 -0.32 -31.40
CA PHE A 615 -4.41 0.35 -30.96
C PHE A 615 -4.66 1.60 -31.84
N PRO A 616 -5.20 1.43 -33.07
CA PRO A 616 -5.29 2.52 -34.06
C PRO A 616 -6.06 3.76 -33.59
N HIS A 617 -6.97 3.58 -32.64
CA HIS A 617 -7.86 4.62 -32.12
C HIS A 617 -7.44 5.13 -30.74
N ALA A 618 -6.25 4.77 -30.26
CA ALA A 618 -5.74 5.19 -28.96
C ALA A 618 -5.75 6.71 -28.77
N ASP A 619 -6.37 7.17 -27.68
CA ASP A 619 -6.32 8.56 -27.20
C ASP A 619 -5.59 8.65 -25.87
N PHE A 620 -4.46 9.36 -25.92
CA PHE A 620 -3.50 9.54 -24.84
C PHE A 620 -3.81 10.77 -23.95
N TYR A 621 -4.76 11.62 -24.32
CA TYR A 621 -4.93 12.93 -23.67
C TYR A 621 -6.31 13.15 -23.05
N ARG A 622 -7.21 12.18 -23.21
CA ARG A 622 -8.52 12.19 -22.55
C ARG A 622 -8.39 12.14 -21.02
N ILE A 623 -9.15 13.02 -20.36
CA ILE A 623 -9.04 13.31 -18.92
C ILE A 623 -10.14 12.67 -18.07
N THR A 624 -11.13 12.06 -18.71
CA THR A 624 -12.25 11.37 -18.08
C THR A 624 -12.27 9.93 -18.56
N TRP A 625 -12.64 8.99 -17.70
CA TRP A 625 -12.82 7.59 -18.06
C TRP A 625 -13.69 7.38 -19.30
#